data_AF-A0A4T0FUU4-F1
#
_entry.id   AF-A0A4T0FUU4-F1
#
_cell.length_a   1.000
_cell.length_b   1.000
_cell.length_c   1.000
_cell.angle_alpha   90.00
_cell.angle_beta   90.00
_cell.angle_gamma   90.00
#
_symmetry.space_group_name_H-M   'P 1'
#
loop_
_entity.id
_entity.type
_entity.pdbx_description
1 polymer ?
#
loop_
_entity_poly.entity_id
_entity_poly.type
_entity_poly.pdbx_seq_one_letter_code
_entity_poly.pdbx_strand_id
1 'polypeptide(L)'
;MIGRLRRSVNGVNGTSLFQQFTGVDLRRAKNLPRSVRWLYDELEQESVDMNRNNKIWQKYLECIDSNQATHLPLKIHQFVLQRCTNKPPKKFDKGVIERYLHNQDRMRFIIDQMRIHNHAPTLDDYKFILSKFALMGSRSGCRRIMREIIDSKLAVDVDCYNAILMAYVRWIHRQNRNNHDDTRPQRIISAEISGLLEEMAVKAIQPNQDTYNYVLSILKDIKDFDGVNQLLRSTYGIDINNPDQQPIQFLDFLSQNPQITPPKVSPSVLRSIIDAVGNHSDLSTLISVFEALVNPIKRDGIQTYVWKPTVEETSSETVAVDGKNLSVTVLDRLLYHVTRQGPSFLAKHYIYYAFRVYNEQRSRNAIFREQLLENATLDTIRYSHLKIPRIFFSAQLLTTIRVGLLDHHYQKVGILRFVQEQLPGIMREQERECAELREWSKRYQEKVSELMSGAQAQQLDDTAFNTTISKIEKDMQLIQDRTSTLRLHNRFLRVAATTWIPQVCEQVAARRRQSRANVRVMAEAERRDAQLKQKLEEDYFVGAAAPAATVT
;
A
#
# COMPACT_ATOMS: atom_id res chain seq x y z
N MET A 1 -32.01 11.00 10.70
CA MET A 1 -31.73 11.94 11.81
C MET A 1 -30.76 13.04 11.38
N ILE A 2 -29.50 12.74 11.04
CA ILE A 2 -28.47 13.75 10.68
C ILE A 2 -28.84 14.59 9.43
N GLY A 3 -29.45 13.96 8.42
CA GLY A 3 -29.98 14.68 7.25
C GLY A 3 -31.17 15.63 7.52
N ARG A 4 -31.81 15.54 8.70
CA ARG A 4 -32.79 16.56 9.16
C ARG A 4 -32.08 17.72 9.87
N LEU A 5 -30.99 17.46 10.60
CA LEU A 5 -30.17 18.50 11.25
C LEU A 5 -29.46 19.39 10.22
N ARG A 6 -28.85 18.83 9.17
CA ARG A 6 -28.19 19.62 8.10
C ARG A 6 -29.12 20.54 7.31
N ARG A 7 -30.40 20.15 7.15
CA ARG A 7 -31.39 20.95 6.42
C ARG A 7 -31.81 22.21 7.18
N SER A 8 -31.59 22.26 8.50
CA SER A 8 -31.87 23.44 9.31
C SER A 8 -30.76 24.50 9.21
N VAL A 9 -29.54 24.13 8.83
CA VAL A 9 -28.35 24.99 8.92
C VAL A 9 -27.92 25.53 7.55
N ASN A 10 -28.15 24.80 6.46
CA ASN A 10 -27.64 25.16 5.12
C ASN A 10 -28.52 26.14 4.31
N GLY A 11 -29.29 27.02 4.97
CA GLY A 11 -30.15 28.01 4.31
C GLY A 11 -29.43 29.22 3.68
N VAL A 12 -28.09 29.22 3.55
CA VAL A 12 -27.31 30.41 3.16
C VAL A 12 -26.65 30.24 1.78
N ASN A 13 -26.95 31.19 0.88
CA ASN A 13 -26.47 31.40 -0.49
C ASN A 13 -25.07 30.81 -0.82
N GLY A 14 -25.03 29.69 -1.56
CA GLY A 14 -23.79 29.08 -2.02
C GLY A 14 -23.13 29.84 -3.17
N THR A 15 -22.00 30.50 -2.90
CA THR A 15 -21.05 30.93 -3.94
C THR A 15 -20.50 29.71 -4.66
N SER A 16 -20.40 29.74 -5.99
CA SER A 16 -19.85 28.59 -6.74
C SER A 16 -18.37 28.39 -6.38
N LEU A 17 -17.92 27.13 -6.30
CA LEU A 17 -16.51 26.79 -6.07
C LEU A 17 -15.58 27.50 -7.04
N PHE A 18 -16.05 27.74 -8.26
CA PHE A 18 -15.36 28.50 -9.30
C PHE A 18 -15.15 29.97 -8.90
N GLN A 19 -16.18 30.63 -8.40
CA GLN A 19 -16.11 32.01 -7.93
C GLN A 19 -15.20 32.14 -6.70
N GLN A 20 -15.23 31.16 -5.80
CA GLN A 20 -14.32 31.12 -4.64
C GLN A 20 -12.85 31.00 -5.08
N PHE A 21 -12.55 30.20 -6.10
CA PHE A 21 -11.18 29.99 -6.55
C PHE A 21 -10.63 31.16 -7.38
N THR A 22 -11.44 31.65 -8.33
CA THR A 22 -10.99 32.66 -9.28
C THR A 22 -11.16 34.08 -8.74
N GLY A 23 -12.14 34.31 -7.86
CA GLY A 23 -12.58 35.65 -7.45
C GLY A 23 -13.41 36.35 -8.53
N VAL A 24 -13.72 35.67 -9.64
CA VAL A 24 -14.43 36.26 -10.79
C VAL A 24 -15.89 35.83 -10.73
N ASP A 25 -16.79 36.82 -10.64
CA ASP A 25 -18.23 36.61 -10.82
C ASP A 25 -18.56 36.58 -12.33
N LEU A 26 -18.74 35.37 -12.87
CA LEU A 26 -19.01 35.17 -14.29
C LEU A 26 -20.30 35.83 -14.76
N ARG A 27 -21.26 36.05 -13.85
CA ARG A 27 -22.51 36.75 -14.17
C ARG A 27 -22.27 38.22 -14.53
N ARG A 28 -21.12 38.78 -14.14
CA ARG A 28 -20.73 40.17 -14.44
C ARG A 28 -19.82 40.30 -15.67
N ALA A 29 -19.28 39.21 -16.21
CA ALA A 29 -18.33 39.23 -17.32
C ALA A 29 -19.00 39.27 -18.72
N LYS A 30 -19.90 40.24 -18.94
CA LYS A 30 -20.64 40.37 -20.21
C LYS A 30 -19.77 40.71 -21.43
N ASN A 31 -18.56 41.23 -21.21
CA ASN A 31 -17.66 41.72 -22.27
C ASN A 31 -16.57 40.72 -22.69
N LEU A 32 -16.54 39.51 -22.13
CA LEU A 32 -15.56 38.50 -22.55
C LEU A 32 -15.90 37.94 -23.95
N PRO A 33 -14.87 37.61 -24.76
CA PRO A 33 -15.07 36.92 -26.03
C PRO A 33 -15.87 35.62 -25.88
N ARG A 34 -16.60 35.24 -26.93
CA ARG A 34 -17.50 34.07 -26.90
C ARG A 34 -16.79 32.77 -26.55
N SER A 35 -15.59 32.53 -27.09
CA SER A 35 -14.83 31.29 -26.83
C SER A 35 -14.41 31.21 -25.36
N VAL A 36 -13.97 32.34 -24.81
CA VAL A 36 -13.59 32.48 -23.40
C VAL A 36 -14.80 32.19 -22.51
N ARG A 37 -15.96 32.82 -22.77
CA ARG A 37 -17.21 32.54 -22.01
C ARG A 37 -17.57 31.06 -22.05
N TRP A 38 -17.47 30.41 -23.19
CA TRP A 38 -17.75 28.98 -23.30
C TRP A 38 -16.80 28.10 -22.49
N LEU A 39 -15.51 28.45 -22.46
CA LEU A 39 -14.56 27.76 -21.59
C LEU A 39 -14.97 27.92 -20.12
N TYR A 40 -15.36 29.12 -19.70
CA TYR A 40 -15.85 29.38 -18.35
C TYR A 40 -17.10 28.57 -18.00
N ASP A 41 -18.10 28.55 -18.90
CA ASP A 41 -19.34 27.79 -18.70
C ASP A 41 -19.05 26.28 -18.52
N GLU A 42 -18.14 25.72 -19.33
CA GLU A 42 -17.74 24.30 -19.24
C GLU A 42 -16.91 23.99 -17.98
N LEU A 43 -16.12 24.95 -17.51
CA LEU A 43 -15.37 24.85 -16.25
C LEU A 43 -16.30 24.88 -15.03
N GLU A 44 -17.39 25.65 -15.08
CA GLU A 44 -18.36 25.79 -13.98
C GLU A 44 -19.27 24.56 -13.84
N GLN A 45 -19.71 23.96 -14.94
CA GLN A 45 -20.65 22.81 -14.89
C GLN A 45 -20.06 21.63 -14.08
N GLU A 46 -20.61 21.22 -12.95
CA GLU A 46 -20.14 20.04 -12.20
C GLU A 46 -20.60 18.70 -12.81
N SER A 47 -20.54 18.53 -14.14
CA SER A 47 -20.96 17.28 -14.79
C SER A 47 -19.96 16.13 -14.57
N VAL A 48 -20.50 14.91 -14.45
CA VAL A 48 -19.77 13.64 -14.23
C VAL A 48 -19.34 12.98 -15.56
N ASP A 49 -19.52 13.67 -16.69
CA ASP A 49 -19.30 13.12 -18.02
C ASP A 49 -17.84 12.68 -18.24
N MET A 50 -17.64 11.43 -18.67
CA MET A 50 -16.29 10.88 -18.96
C MET A 50 -15.54 11.66 -20.05
N ASN A 51 -16.25 12.36 -20.94
CA ASN A 51 -15.66 13.14 -22.02
C ASN A 51 -15.43 14.63 -21.69
N ARG A 52 -15.77 15.06 -20.47
CA ARG A 52 -15.66 16.47 -20.07
C ARG A 52 -14.25 17.02 -20.23
N ASN A 53 -13.24 16.25 -19.85
CA ASN A 53 -11.84 16.70 -19.93
C ASN A 53 -11.40 16.98 -21.37
N ASN A 54 -11.91 16.19 -22.33
CA ASN A 54 -11.68 16.45 -23.75
C ASN A 54 -12.43 17.69 -24.23
N LYS A 55 -13.68 17.91 -23.78
CA LYS A 55 -14.43 19.13 -24.10
C LYS A 55 -13.72 20.39 -23.60
N ILE A 56 -13.32 20.41 -22.32
CA ILE A 56 -12.54 21.52 -21.73
C ILE A 56 -11.26 21.76 -22.52
N TRP A 57 -10.54 20.69 -22.86
CA TRP A 57 -9.32 20.78 -23.66
C TRP A 57 -9.57 21.39 -25.05
N GLN A 58 -10.60 20.93 -25.77
CA GLN A 58 -10.95 21.47 -27.08
C GLN A 58 -11.36 22.95 -26.99
N LYS A 59 -12.15 23.32 -25.98
CA LYS A 59 -12.53 24.74 -25.75
C LYS A 59 -11.34 25.60 -25.38
N TYR A 60 -10.40 25.07 -24.62
CA TYR A 60 -9.15 25.76 -24.35
C TYR A 60 -8.34 25.97 -25.63
N LEU A 61 -8.19 24.94 -26.49
CA LEU A 61 -7.54 25.09 -27.78
C LEU A 61 -8.23 26.12 -28.68
N GLU A 62 -9.57 26.11 -28.78
CA GLU A 62 -10.33 27.14 -29.50
C GLU A 62 -10.02 28.57 -28.99
N CYS A 63 -9.80 28.74 -27.68
CA CYS A 63 -9.39 30.03 -27.11
C CYS A 63 -7.96 30.42 -27.48
N ILE A 64 -7.03 29.45 -27.51
CA ILE A 64 -5.64 29.66 -27.94
C ILE A 64 -5.60 30.01 -29.42
N ASP A 65 -6.25 29.20 -30.27
CA ASP A 65 -6.24 29.33 -31.73
C ASP A 65 -6.91 30.64 -32.20
N SER A 66 -7.88 31.15 -31.45
CA SER A 66 -8.52 32.44 -31.73
C SER A 66 -7.71 33.66 -31.25
N ASN A 67 -6.48 33.45 -30.75
CA ASN A 67 -5.61 34.47 -30.17
C ASN A 67 -6.24 35.22 -28.97
N GLN A 68 -7.23 34.61 -28.32
CA GLN A 68 -7.92 35.17 -27.14
C GLN A 68 -7.24 34.78 -25.83
N ALA A 69 -6.19 33.95 -25.92
CA ALA A 69 -5.43 33.47 -24.78
C ALA A 69 -4.66 34.57 -24.03
N THR A 70 -4.31 35.66 -24.70
CA THR A 70 -3.75 36.87 -24.07
C THR A 70 -4.66 37.47 -23.00
N HIS A 71 -5.97 37.21 -23.08
CA HIS A 71 -6.97 37.68 -22.13
C HIS A 71 -7.25 36.69 -20.99
N LEU A 72 -6.67 35.49 -21.01
CA LEU A 72 -6.90 34.49 -19.97
C LEU A 72 -6.02 34.79 -18.75
N PRO A 73 -6.62 34.99 -17.55
CA PRO A 73 -5.85 35.08 -16.32
C PRO A 73 -5.10 33.78 -16.03
N LEU A 74 -3.93 33.86 -15.36
CA LEU A 74 -3.16 32.69 -14.91
C LEU A 74 -4.04 31.64 -14.22
N LYS A 75 -4.94 32.07 -13.32
CA LYS A 75 -5.86 31.16 -12.61
C LYS A 75 -6.70 30.28 -13.54
N ILE A 76 -7.04 30.76 -14.74
CA ILE A 76 -7.78 29.96 -15.72
C ILE A 76 -6.89 28.91 -16.35
N HIS A 77 -5.66 29.26 -16.73
CA HIS A 77 -4.69 28.26 -17.18
C HIS A 77 -4.47 27.18 -16.12
N GLN A 78 -4.32 27.57 -14.84
CA GLN A 78 -4.18 26.63 -13.72
C GLN A 78 -5.44 25.76 -13.52
N PHE A 79 -6.62 26.34 -13.66
CA PHE A 79 -7.88 25.59 -13.52
C PHE A 79 -8.09 24.63 -14.69
N VAL A 80 -7.74 25.04 -15.91
CA VAL A 80 -7.71 24.15 -17.09
C VAL A 80 -6.71 23.03 -16.86
N LEU A 81 -5.50 23.32 -16.37
CA LEU A 81 -4.50 22.32 -16.02
C LEU A 81 -5.06 21.27 -15.05
N GLN A 82 -5.78 21.72 -14.02
CA GLN A 82 -6.39 20.82 -13.04
C GLN A 82 -7.52 19.97 -13.64
N ARG A 83 -8.39 20.56 -14.46
CA ARG A 83 -9.60 19.93 -14.99
C ARG A 83 -9.39 19.13 -16.27
N CYS A 84 -8.37 19.43 -17.08
CA CYS A 84 -8.08 18.70 -18.31
C CYS A 84 -7.39 17.35 -18.06
N THR A 85 -7.04 17.04 -16.81
CA THR A 85 -6.38 15.78 -16.43
C THR A 85 -7.38 14.74 -15.95
N ASN A 86 -7.36 13.56 -16.56
CA ASN A 86 -8.18 12.44 -16.10
C ASN A 86 -7.75 11.98 -14.70
N LYS A 87 -8.72 11.63 -13.84
CA LYS A 87 -8.42 10.95 -12.57
C LYS A 87 -7.71 9.64 -12.89
N PRO A 88 -6.54 9.35 -12.29
CA PRO A 88 -5.75 8.19 -12.63
C PRO A 88 -6.61 6.92 -12.58
N PRO A 89 -6.43 6.02 -13.54
CA PRO A 89 -7.26 4.85 -13.68
C PRO A 89 -6.96 3.90 -12.52
N LYS A 90 -7.99 3.25 -11.97
CA LYS A 90 -7.78 2.24 -10.91
C LYS A 90 -6.97 1.03 -11.41
N LYS A 91 -7.01 0.76 -12.72
CA LYS A 91 -6.26 -0.31 -13.39
C LYS A 91 -5.55 0.28 -14.60
N PHE A 92 -4.24 0.14 -14.67
CA PHE A 92 -3.45 0.48 -15.86
C PHE A 92 -3.45 -0.72 -16.80
N ASP A 93 -4.27 -0.67 -17.84
CA ASP A 93 -4.13 -1.51 -19.03
C ASP A 93 -3.39 -0.73 -20.14
N LYS A 94 -2.95 -1.41 -21.20
CA LYS A 94 -2.15 -0.80 -22.27
C LYS A 94 -2.86 0.38 -22.95
N GLY A 95 -4.15 0.23 -23.30
CA GLY A 95 -4.92 1.30 -23.97
C GLY A 95 -5.26 2.47 -23.04
N VAL A 96 -5.37 2.22 -21.73
CA VAL A 96 -5.44 3.27 -20.72
C VAL A 96 -4.13 4.04 -20.68
N ILE A 97 -2.97 3.38 -20.68
CA ILE A 97 -1.67 4.06 -20.67
C ILE A 97 -1.52 5.01 -21.88
N GLU A 98 -1.86 4.57 -23.09
CA GLU A 98 -1.82 5.41 -24.29
C GLU A 98 -2.69 6.67 -24.14
N ARG A 99 -3.92 6.52 -23.65
CA ARG A 99 -4.81 7.66 -23.35
C ARG A 99 -4.22 8.61 -22.30
N TYR A 100 -3.41 8.10 -21.38
CA TYR A 100 -2.74 8.91 -20.37
C TYR A 100 -1.49 9.61 -20.89
N LEU A 101 -0.77 9.01 -21.84
CA LEU A 101 0.37 9.67 -22.49
C LEU A 101 -0.06 10.96 -23.19
N HIS A 102 -1.22 10.97 -23.86
CA HIS A 102 -1.78 12.19 -24.44
C HIS A 102 -2.02 13.30 -23.41
N ASN A 103 -2.33 12.97 -22.15
CA ASN A 103 -2.49 13.99 -21.10
C ASN A 103 -1.16 14.66 -20.73
N GLN A 104 -0.02 14.00 -20.95
CA GLN A 104 1.30 14.60 -20.69
C GLN A 104 1.57 15.78 -21.62
N ASP A 105 1.26 15.61 -22.91
CA ASP A 105 1.43 16.66 -23.90
C ASP A 105 0.51 17.85 -23.60
N ARG A 106 -0.74 17.58 -23.20
CA ARG A 106 -1.69 18.63 -22.79
C ARG A 106 -1.19 19.45 -21.61
N MET A 107 -0.73 18.79 -20.55
CA MET A 107 -0.23 19.47 -19.35
C MET A 107 0.97 20.36 -19.68
N ARG A 108 1.91 19.86 -20.50
CA ARG A 108 3.09 20.62 -20.91
C ARG A 108 2.73 21.78 -21.82
N PHE A 109 1.80 21.56 -22.77
CA PHE A 109 1.27 22.62 -23.61
C PHE A 109 0.64 23.75 -22.79
N ILE A 110 -0.13 23.44 -21.74
CA ILE A 110 -0.73 24.49 -20.89
C ILE A 110 0.35 25.33 -20.19
N ILE A 111 1.40 24.69 -19.68
CA ILE A 111 2.55 25.40 -19.09
C ILE A 111 3.27 26.27 -20.12
N ASP A 112 3.46 25.75 -21.33
CA ASP A 112 4.07 26.53 -22.42
C ASP A 112 3.19 27.73 -22.80
N GLN A 113 1.87 27.56 -22.84
CA GLN A 113 0.94 28.67 -23.07
C GLN A 113 0.98 29.72 -21.93
N MET A 114 1.10 29.29 -20.67
CA MET A 114 1.32 30.24 -19.55
C MET A 114 2.57 31.09 -19.84
N ARG A 115 3.69 30.46 -20.19
CA ARG A 115 4.96 31.14 -20.49
C ARG A 115 4.84 32.08 -21.70
N ILE A 116 4.21 31.63 -22.79
CA ILE A 116 3.99 32.42 -24.02
C ILE A 116 3.20 33.70 -23.73
N HIS A 117 2.22 33.63 -22.81
CA HIS A 117 1.42 34.77 -22.40
C HIS A 117 2.00 35.54 -21.20
N ASN A 118 3.30 35.43 -20.96
CA ASN A 118 4.04 36.11 -19.90
C ASN A 118 3.54 35.80 -18.47
N HIS A 119 2.85 34.68 -18.28
CA HIS A 119 2.54 34.16 -16.95
C HIS A 119 3.69 33.26 -16.50
N ALA A 120 4.18 33.46 -15.28
CA ALA A 120 5.18 32.58 -14.68
C ALA A 120 4.48 31.38 -14.00
N PRO A 121 4.69 30.13 -14.45
CA PRO A 121 4.16 28.96 -13.77
C PRO A 121 4.74 28.86 -12.35
N THR A 122 3.89 28.53 -11.39
CA THR A 122 4.30 28.39 -9.99
C THR A 122 4.85 27.00 -9.70
N LEU A 123 5.54 26.83 -8.58
CA LEU A 123 6.00 25.50 -8.13
C LEU A 123 4.80 24.53 -7.96
N ASP A 124 3.66 25.02 -7.48
CA ASP A 124 2.46 24.20 -7.29
C ASP A 124 1.89 23.67 -8.61
N ASP A 125 1.99 24.46 -9.69
CA ASP A 125 1.62 24.02 -11.04
C ASP A 125 2.49 22.84 -11.49
N TYR A 126 3.80 22.93 -11.26
CA TYR A 126 4.72 21.83 -11.57
C TYR A 126 4.54 20.62 -10.65
N LYS A 127 4.32 20.82 -9.35
CA LYS A 127 4.01 19.73 -8.40
C LYS A 127 2.75 18.99 -8.80
N PHE A 128 1.73 19.72 -9.27
CA PHE A 128 0.53 19.11 -9.81
C PHE A 128 0.86 18.19 -10.99
N ILE A 129 1.64 18.66 -11.97
CA ILE A 129 2.08 17.86 -13.13
C ILE A 129 2.93 16.67 -12.70
N LEU A 130 3.91 16.88 -11.81
CA LEU A 130 4.76 15.83 -11.25
C LEU A 130 3.91 14.74 -10.59
N SER A 131 2.92 15.11 -9.77
CA SER A 131 2.00 14.17 -9.15
C SER A 131 1.23 13.36 -10.19
N LYS A 132 0.71 14.00 -11.25
CA LYS A 132 0.02 13.29 -12.34
C LYS A 132 0.96 12.33 -13.09
N PHE A 133 2.16 12.76 -13.42
CA PHE A 133 3.14 11.94 -14.12
C PHE A 133 3.61 10.77 -13.26
N ALA A 134 3.79 11.00 -11.96
CA ALA A 134 4.16 9.99 -11.00
C ALA A 134 3.08 8.91 -10.84
N LEU A 135 1.80 9.32 -10.78
CA LEU A 135 0.67 8.39 -10.77
C LEU A 135 0.63 7.52 -12.03
N MET A 136 1.07 8.04 -13.18
CA MET A 136 1.19 7.29 -14.44
C MET A 136 2.44 6.39 -14.51
N GLY A 137 3.37 6.51 -13.56
CA GLY A 137 4.67 5.85 -13.62
C GLY A 137 5.58 6.39 -14.73
N SER A 138 5.46 7.68 -15.07
CA SER A 138 6.29 8.33 -16.10
C SER A 138 7.58 8.88 -15.49
N ARG A 139 8.56 8.01 -15.20
CA ARG A 139 9.84 8.43 -14.60
C ARG A 139 10.59 9.48 -15.43
N SER A 140 10.63 9.31 -16.75
CA SER A 140 11.30 10.23 -17.67
C SER A 140 10.57 11.57 -17.76
N GLY A 141 9.23 11.54 -17.76
CA GLY A 141 8.40 12.74 -17.68
C GLY A 141 8.70 13.51 -16.38
N CYS A 142 8.69 12.84 -15.23
CA CYS A 142 8.98 13.49 -13.95
C CYS A 142 10.37 14.13 -13.93
N ARG A 143 11.41 13.43 -14.43
CA ARG A 143 12.77 13.99 -14.55
C ARG A 143 12.85 15.18 -15.50
N ARG A 144 12.06 15.20 -16.57
CA ARG A 144 11.97 16.35 -17.49
C ARG A 144 11.36 17.56 -16.78
N ILE A 145 10.22 17.37 -16.12
CA ILE A 145 9.57 18.45 -15.36
C ILE A 145 10.48 18.96 -14.24
N MET A 146 11.20 18.08 -13.54
CA MET A 146 12.18 18.47 -12.53
C MET A 146 13.26 19.41 -13.09
N ARG A 147 13.79 19.12 -14.29
CA ARG A 147 14.73 20.02 -14.97
C ARG A 147 14.09 21.35 -15.30
N GLU A 148 12.86 21.35 -15.81
CA GLU A 148 12.13 22.59 -16.10
C GLU A 148 11.91 23.46 -14.84
N ILE A 149 11.69 22.86 -13.66
CA ILE A 149 11.60 23.57 -12.37
C ILE A 149 12.94 24.24 -12.03
N ILE A 150 14.03 23.49 -12.16
CA ILE A 150 15.40 23.98 -11.89
C ILE A 150 15.78 25.10 -12.86
N ASP A 151 15.51 24.92 -14.16
CA ASP A 151 15.77 25.91 -15.21
C ASP A 151 14.96 27.20 -14.99
N SER A 152 13.75 27.07 -14.45
CA SER A 152 12.89 28.19 -14.04
C SER A 152 13.33 28.84 -12.71
N LYS A 153 14.45 28.39 -12.10
CA LYS A 153 14.98 28.86 -10.82
C LYS A 153 13.98 28.77 -9.66
N LEU A 154 13.06 27.83 -9.72
CA LEU A 154 12.12 27.56 -8.63
C LEU A 154 12.78 26.65 -7.59
N ALA A 155 12.54 26.94 -6.31
CA ALA A 155 13.05 26.15 -5.22
C ALA A 155 12.39 24.77 -5.21
N VAL A 156 13.19 23.73 -5.43
CA VAL A 156 12.75 22.33 -5.37
C VAL A 156 12.58 21.92 -3.92
N ASP A 157 11.53 21.17 -3.61
CA ASP A 157 11.29 20.62 -2.28
C ASP A 157 11.23 19.09 -2.27
N VAL A 158 11.02 18.52 -1.08
CA VAL A 158 10.95 17.07 -0.87
C VAL A 158 9.81 16.41 -1.65
N ASP A 159 8.70 17.12 -1.86
CA ASP A 159 7.53 16.58 -2.58
C ASP A 159 7.85 16.34 -4.06
N CYS A 160 8.67 17.20 -4.67
CA CYS A 160 9.15 17.00 -6.04
C CYS A 160 9.95 15.70 -6.17
N TYR A 161 10.87 15.42 -5.25
CA TYR A 161 11.65 14.17 -5.23
C TYR A 161 10.77 12.95 -4.95
N ASN A 162 9.84 13.06 -4.00
CA ASN A 162 8.88 12.00 -3.68
C ASN A 162 7.99 11.64 -4.87
N ALA A 163 7.56 12.63 -5.66
CA ALA A 163 6.82 12.37 -6.90
C ALA A 163 7.67 11.57 -7.91
N ILE A 164 8.93 11.93 -8.09
CA ILE A 164 9.84 11.18 -8.97
C ILE A 164 9.98 9.72 -8.49
N LEU A 165 10.26 9.51 -7.19
CA LEU A 165 10.40 8.18 -6.61
C LEU A 165 9.10 7.36 -6.72
N MET A 166 7.94 7.97 -6.48
CA MET A 166 6.64 7.33 -6.72
C MET A 166 6.47 6.91 -8.18
N ALA A 167 6.97 7.71 -9.14
CA ALA A 167 6.96 7.35 -10.55
C ALA A 167 7.76 6.06 -10.82
N TYR A 168 8.91 5.88 -10.16
CA TYR A 168 9.68 4.63 -10.24
C TYR A 168 8.90 3.45 -9.68
N VAL A 169 8.31 3.57 -8.48
CA VAL A 169 7.51 2.50 -7.87
C VAL A 169 6.37 2.07 -8.81
N ARG A 170 5.62 3.03 -9.35
CA ARG A 170 4.51 2.75 -10.27
C ARG A 170 5.00 2.11 -11.57
N TRP A 171 6.12 2.58 -12.08
CA TRP A 171 6.74 2.06 -13.29
C TRP A 171 7.17 0.60 -13.10
N ILE A 172 7.86 0.26 -12.01
CA ILE A 172 8.31 -1.12 -11.72
C ILE A 172 7.11 -2.05 -11.54
N HIS A 173 6.13 -1.66 -10.73
CA HIS A 173 4.90 -2.46 -10.56
C HIS A 173 4.19 -2.75 -11.89
N ARG A 174 4.23 -1.80 -12.83
CA ARG A 174 3.68 -1.99 -14.17
C ARG A 174 4.48 -3.00 -14.98
N GLN A 175 5.82 -2.94 -14.94
CA GLN A 175 6.66 -3.92 -15.64
C GLN A 175 6.44 -5.33 -15.10
N ASN A 176 6.45 -5.48 -13.76
CA ASN A 176 6.22 -6.74 -13.08
C ASN A 176 4.85 -7.36 -13.44
N ARG A 177 3.82 -6.52 -13.63
CA ARG A 177 2.48 -7.00 -14.01
C ARG A 177 2.38 -7.45 -15.46
N ASN A 178 3.12 -6.81 -16.36
CA ASN A 178 3.07 -7.12 -17.79
C ASN A 178 3.99 -8.28 -18.17
N ASN A 179 4.66 -8.93 -17.21
CA ASN A 179 5.74 -9.90 -17.44
C ASN A 179 6.78 -9.38 -18.44
N HIS A 180 6.97 -8.07 -18.49
CA HIS A 180 8.06 -7.50 -19.25
C HIS A 180 9.30 -7.61 -18.38
N ASP A 181 10.15 -8.57 -18.71
CA ASP A 181 11.55 -8.59 -18.27
C ASP A 181 12.23 -7.37 -18.93
N ASP A 182 12.04 -6.19 -18.34
CA ASP A 182 12.87 -5.04 -18.69
C ASP A 182 14.30 -5.41 -18.30
N THR A 183 15.13 -5.61 -19.32
CA THR A 183 16.52 -6.02 -19.20
C THR A 183 17.41 -4.93 -18.64
N ARG A 184 16.87 -3.73 -18.37
CA ARG A 184 17.66 -2.67 -17.73
C ARG A 184 18.30 -3.21 -16.45
N PRO A 185 19.63 -3.13 -16.35
CA PRO A 185 20.32 -3.61 -15.16
C PRO A 185 19.75 -2.93 -13.92
N GLN A 186 19.43 -3.72 -12.90
CA GLN A 186 19.03 -3.27 -11.56
C GLN A 186 19.96 -2.16 -11.05
N ARG A 187 21.26 -2.29 -11.39
CA ARG A 187 22.32 -1.30 -11.13
C ARG A 187 22.02 0.10 -11.64
N ILE A 188 21.39 0.26 -12.81
CA ILE A 188 21.06 1.59 -13.35
C ILE A 188 19.98 2.25 -12.49
N ILE A 189 18.94 1.50 -12.12
CA ILE A 189 17.85 2.04 -11.29
C ILE A 189 18.38 2.38 -9.89
N SER A 190 19.19 1.51 -9.29
CA SER A 190 19.82 1.75 -7.98
C SER A 190 20.74 2.99 -8.01
N ALA A 191 21.53 3.16 -9.07
CA ALA A 191 22.36 4.35 -9.28
C ALA A 191 21.51 5.63 -9.48
N GLU A 192 20.43 5.57 -10.26
CA GLU A 192 19.54 6.72 -10.47
C GLU A 192 18.86 7.18 -9.16
N ILE A 193 18.53 6.25 -8.26
CA ILE A 193 17.93 6.55 -6.94
C ILE A 193 18.98 7.10 -5.98
N SER A 194 20.17 6.49 -5.95
CA SER A 194 21.29 7.00 -5.14
C SER A 194 21.64 8.42 -5.55
N GLY A 195 21.67 8.71 -6.85
CA GLY A 195 21.86 10.07 -7.36
C GLY A 195 20.74 11.05 -7.00
N LEU A 196 19.48 10.59 -6.86
CA LEU A 196 18.40 11.45 -6.34
C LEU A 196 18.62 11.82 -4.87
N LEU A 197 19.03 10.86 -4.04
CA LEU A 197 19.28 11.09 -2.62
C LEU A 197 20.52 11.98 -2.41
N GLU A 198 21.56 11.79 -3.21
CA GLU A 198 22.74 12.66 -3.23
C GLU A 198 22.37 14.08 -3.67
N GLU A 199 21.55 14.24 -4.71
CA GLU A 199 21.07 15.55 -5.15
C GLU A 199 20.26 16.27 -4.04
N MET A 200 19.44 15.53 -3.30
CA MET A 200 18.73 16.05 -2.12
C MET A 200 19.72 16.51 -1.03
N ALA A 201 20.75 15.71 -0.74
CA ALA A 201 21.77 16.06 0.25
C ALA A 201 22.56 17.31 -0.15
N VAL A 202 22.99 17.41 -1.41
CA VAL A 202 23.71 18.59 -1.95
C VAL A 202 22.86 19.86 -1.84
N LYS A 203 21.53 19.75 -2.01
CA LYS A 203 20.60 20.87 -1.87
C LYS A 203 20.11 21.09 -0.43
N ALA A 204 20.66 20.38 0.55
CA ALA A 204 20.23 20.41 1.94
C ALA A 204 18.73 20.12 2.14
N ILE A 205 18.13 19.31 1.27
CA ILE A 205 16.73 18.86 1.38
C ILE A 205 16.72 17.55 2.15
N GLN A 206 16.20 17.59 3.40
CA GLN A 206 16.14 16.40 4.22
C GLN A 206 15.08 15.41 3.69
N PRO A 207 15.44 14.14 3.43
CA PRO A 207 14.47 13.10 3.08
C PRO A 207 13.45 12.89 4.21
N ASN A 208 12.18 12.73 3.84
CA ASN A 208 11.12 12.43 4.81
C ASN A 208 10.80 10.93 4.82
N GLN A 209 9.84 10.54 5.67
CA GLN A 209 9.45 9.12 5.79
C GLN A 209 8.96 8.54 4.46
N ASP A 210 8.23 9.30 3.65
CA ASP A 210 7.71 8.83 2.37
C ASP A 210 8.84 8.62 1.35
N THR A 211 9.87 9.47 1.37
CA THR A 211 11.09 9.29 0.57
C THR A 211 11.68 7.90 0.80
N TYR A 212 11.95 7.54 2.06
CA TYR A 212 12.53 6.24 2.40
C TYR A 212 11.59 5.07 2.12
N ASN A 213 10.27 5.24 2.31
CA ASN A 213 9.28 4.22 1.96
C ASN A 213 9.28 3.92 0.46
N TYR A 214 9.39 4.94 -0.40
CA TYR A 214 9.49 4.74 -1.84
C TYR A 214 10.80 4.08 -2.23
N VAL A 215 11.93 4.53 -1.68
CA VAL A 215 13.25 3.92 -1.93
C VAL A 215 13.25 2.45 -1.53
N LEU A 216 12.75 2.11 -0.34
CA LEU A 216 12.63 0.73 0.12
C LEU A 216 11.76 -0.12 -0.82
N SER A 217 10.60 0.41 -1.26
CA SER A 217 9.75 -0.29 -2.21
C SER A 217 10.47 -0.55 -3.52
N ILE A 218 11.20 0.44 -4.04
CA ILE A 218 11.94 0.29 -5.29
C ILE A 218 13.04 -0.75 -5.15
N LEU A 219 13.92 -0.63 -4.15
CA LEU A 219 15.05 -1.55 -3.94
C LEU A 219 14.57 -3.00 -3.78
N LYS A 220 13.49 -3.19 -3.03
CA LYS A 220 12.81 -4.48 -2.89
C LYS A 220 12.30 -5.01 -4.24
N ASP A 221 11.57 -4.20 -5.02
CA ASP A 221 10.98 -4.66 -6.27
C ASP A 221 12.02 -4.89 -7.38
N ILE A 222 13.15 -4.17 -7.37
CA ILE A 222 14.31 -4.44 -8.24
C ILE A 222 15.23 -5.53 -7.70
N LYS A 223 14.93 -6.12 -6.54
CA LYS A 223 15.71 -7.21 -5.93
C LYS A 223 17.14 -6.84 -5.52
N ASP A 224 17.38 -5.56 -5.20
CA ASP A 224 18.67 -5.06 -4.68
C ASP A 224 18.71 -5.22 -3.15
N PHE A 225 18.98 -6.44 -2.69
CA PHE A 225 18.92 -6.78 -1.27
C PHE A 225 20.03 -6.10 -0.45
N ASP A 226 21.21 -5.89 -1.03
CA ASP A 226 22.30 -5.17 -0.39
C ASP A 226 21.91 -3.71 -0.17
N GLY A 227 21.32 -3.07 -1.18
CA GLY A 227 20.75 -1.73 -1.06
C GLY A 227 19.64 -1.65 0.00
N VAL A 228 18.75 -2.66 0.09
CA VAL A 228 17.75 -2.74 1.16
C VAL A 228 18.41 -2.81 2.53
N ASN A 229 19.39 -3.68 2.73
CA ASN A 229 20.08 -3.83 4.01
C ASN A 229 20.82 -2.54 4.41
N GLN A 230 21.52 -1.92 3.46
CA GLN A 230 22.19 -0.63 3.69
C GLN A 230 21.21 0.48 4.06
N LEU A 231 20.07 0.56 3.36
CA LEU A 231 19.02 1.52 3.66
C LEU A 231 18.48 1.29 5.08
N LEU A 232 18.12 0.04 5.42
CA LEU A 232 17.56 -0.29 6.74
C LEU A 232 18.53 0.01 7.88
N ARG A 233 19.82 -0.33 7.72
CA ARG A 233 20.87 -0.04 8.71
C ARG A 233 21.09 1.44 8.91
N SER A 234 21.22 2.21 7.84
CA SER A 234 21.57 3.64 7.90
C SER A 234 20.39 4.54 8.24
N THR A 235 19.16 4.17 7.88
CA THR A 235 17.98 5.04 8.04
C THR A 235 17.05 4.58 9.16
N TYR A 236 16.74 3.29 9.25
CA TYR A 236 15.82 2.76 10.27
C TYR A 236 16.55 2.19 11.49
N GLY A 237 17.88 2.09 11.44
CA GLY A 237 18.68 1.45 12.48
C GLY A 237 18.43 -0.05 12.61
N ILE A 238 17.96 -0.71 11.54
CA ILE A 238 17.64 -2.14 11.52
C ILE A 238 18.77 -2.90 10.84
N ASP A 239 19.46 -3.77 11.55
CA ASP A 239 20.34 -4.77 10.95
C ASP A 239 19.57 -6.06 10.67
N ILE A 240 19.42 -6.46 9.40
CA ILE A 240 18.75 -7.72 9.03
C ILE A 240 19.45 -8.93 9.66
N ASN A 241 20.78 -8.87 9.82
CA ASN A 241 21.56 -9.99 10.36
C ASN A 241 21.54 -10.06 11.89
N ASN A 242 21.29 -8.93 12.56
CA ASN A 242 21.23 -8.81 14.02
C ASN A 242 20.01 -7.96 14.39
N PRO A 243 18.78 -8.41 14.09
CA PRO A 243 17.59 -7.56 14.18
C PRO A 243 17.19 -7.24 15.62
N ASP A 244 17.82 -7.84 16.61
CA ASP A 244 17.70 -7.53 18.03
C ASP A 244 18.56 -6.33 18.47
N GLN A 245 19.48 -5.86 17.62
CA GLN A 245 20.46 -4.82 17.94
C GLN A 245 20.44 -3.69 16.91
N GLN A 246 20.64 -2.46 17.37
CA GLN A 246 20.87 -1.33 16.47
C GLN A 246 22.33 -1.34 15.98
N PRO A 247 22.59 -1.06 14.70
CA PRO A 247 23.95 -0.88 14.20
C PRO A 247 24.68 0.24 14.95
N ILE A 248 25.92 0.00 15.34
CA ILE A 248 26.76 1.01 16.02
C ILE A 248 26.88 2.27 15.15
N GLN A 249 27.03 2.12 13.83
CA GLN A 249 27.14 3.26 12.91
C GLN A 249 25.89 4.16 12.94
N PHE A 250 24.71 3.57 13.18
CA PHE A 250 23.46 4.31 13.28
C PHE A 250 23.40 5.09 14.60
N LEU A 251 23.85 4.48 15.69
CA LEU A 251 23.95 5.14 16.99
C LEU A 251 24.94 6.31 16.96
N ASP A 252 26.11 6.10 16.38
CA ASP A 252 27.13 7.13 16.19
C ASP A 252 26.58 8.29 15.36
N PHE A 253 25.89 7.98 14.26
CA PHE A 253 25.25 8.99 13.42
C PHE A 253 24.20 9.82 14.18
N LEU A 254 23.33 9.19 14.98
CA LEU A 254 22.34 9.90 15.78
C LEU A 254 22.98 10.73 16.90
N SER A 255 24.07 10.26 17.50
CA SER A 255 24.81 11.03 18.51
C SER A 255 25.45 12.29 17.94
N GLN A 256 25.93 12.22 16.69
CA GLN A 256 26.50 13.35 15.97
C GLN A 256 25.43 14.29 15.40
N ASN A 257 24.21 13.76 15.18
CA ASN A 257 23.10 14.48 14.56
C ASN A 257 21.81 14.36 15.38
N PRO A 258 21.77 14.87 16.62
CA PRO A 258 20.62 14.70 17.51
C PRO A 258 19.33 15.34 16.98
N GLN A 259 19.44 16.30 16.05
CA GLN A 259 18.31 16.93 15.37
C GLN A 259 17.60 15.99 14.37
N ILE A 260 18.25 14.91 13.93
CA ILE A 260 17.69 13.99 12.94
C ILE A 260 16.84 12.95 13.66
N THR A 261 15.53 13.03 13.49
CA THR A 261 14.62 11.98 13.96
C THR A 261 14.54 10.86 12.92
N PRO A 262 14.89 9.61 13.26
CA PRO A 262 14.82 8.51 12.31
C PRO A 262 13.38 8.23 11.86
N PRO A 263 13.18 7.81 10.60
CA PRO A 263 11.87 7.44 10.09
C PRO A 263 11.27 6.29 10.91
N LYS A 264 10.00 6.45 11.28
CA LYS A 264 9.29 5.45 12.07
C LYS A 264 8.91 4.25 11.20
N VAL A 265 9.01 3.03 11.74
CA VAL A 265 8.58 1.82 11.02
C VAL A 265 7.05 1.80 10.96
N SER A 266 6.48 1.75 9.76
CA SER A 266 5.04 1.62 9.55
C SER A 266 4.68 0.18 9.16
N PRO A 267 3.40 -0.24 9.22
CA PRO A 267 3.01 -1.56 8.73
C PRO A 267 3.33 -1.80 7.24
N SER A 268 3.36 -0.75 6.40
CA SER A 268 3.77 -0.92 4.99
C SER A 268 5.28 -1.12 4.84
N VAL A 269 6.08 -0.45 5.68
CA VAL A 269 7.54 -0.65 5.75
C VAL A 269 7.84 -2.06 6.22
N LEU A 270 7.26 -2.47 7.36
CA LEU A 270 7.43 -3.83 7.88
C LEU A 270 7.03 -4.88 6.85
N ARG A 271 5.90 -4.71 6.16
CA ARG A 271 5.50 -5.60 5.06
C ARG A 271 6.56 -5.67 3.96
N SER A 272 7.15 -4.54 3.59
CA SER A 272 8.18 -4.46 2.54
C SER A 272 9.49 -5.11 2.97
N ILE A 273 9.87 -4.96 4.25
CA ILE A 273 11.03 -5.66 4.84
C ILE A 273 10.81 -7.17 4.81
N ILE A 274 9.66 -7.65 5.32
CA ILE A 274 9.30 -9.07 5.31
C ILE A 274 9.25 -9.65 3.89
N ASP A 275 8.75 -8.86 2.94
CA ASP A 275 8.76 -9.22 1.54
C ASP A 275 10.20 -9.37 0.99
N ALA A 276 11.05 -8.36 1.20
CA ALA A 276 12.45 -8.37 0.78
C ALA A 276 13.23 -9.55 1.38
N VAL A 277 13.21 -9.67 2.71
CA VAL A 277 13.94 -10.69 3.47
C VAL A 277 13.48 -12.09 3.07
N GLY A 278 12.17 -12.34 2.96
CA GLY A 278 11.68 -13.66 2.56
C GLY A 278 11.96 -14.04 1.10
N ASN A 279 12.22 -13.08 0.20
CA ASN A 279 12.64 -13.40 -1.17
C ASN A 279 14.14 -13.68 -1.30
N HIS A 280 14.97 -13.16 -0.38
CA HIS A 280 16.43 -13.08 -0.55
C HIS A 280 17.27 -13.76 0.53
N SER A 281 16.68 -14.10 1.67
CA SER A 281 17.40 -14.69 2.81
C SER A 281 16.73 -15.97 3.29
N ASP A 282 17.40 -16.65 4.22
CA ASP A 282 16.89 -17.85 4.83
C ASP A 282 15.68 -17.59 5.73
N LEU A 283 14.84 -18.61 5.86
CA LEU A 283 13.64 -18.56 6.68
C LEU A 283 13.94 -18.20 8.15
N SER A 284 15.09 -18.63 8.69
CA SER A 284 15.51 -18.29 10.05
C SER A 284 15.68 -16.78 10.21
N THR A 285 16.37 -16.14 9.26
CA THR A 285 16.57 -14.68 9.24
C THR A 285 15.23 -13.96 9.13
N LEU A 286 14.34 -14.44 8.24
CA LEU A 286 12.99 -13.89 8.12
C LEU A 286 12.22 -13.90 9.44
N ILE A 287 12.24 -15.03 10.16
CA ILE A 287 11.58 -15.17 11.46
C ILE A 287 12.20 -14.22 12.48
N SER A 288 13.54 -14.19 12.59
CA SER A 288 14.23 -13.32 13.53
C SER A 288 13.90 -11.84 13.29
N VAL A 289 13.92 -11.40 12.04
CA VAL A 289 13.55 -10.03 11.65
C VAL A 289 12.09 -9.74 11.99
N PHE A 290 11.18 -10.66 11.68
CA PHE A 290 9.76 -10.50 12.01
C PHE A 290 9.54 -10.35 13.52
N GLU A 291 10.07 -11.28 14.32
CA GLU A 291 9.85 -11.30 15.77
C GLU A 291 10.49 -10.09 16.44
N ALA A 292 11.72 -9.73 16.06
CA ALA A 292 12.41 -8.58 16.65
C ALA A 292 11.74 -7.24 16.31
N LEU A 293 11.17 -7.11 15.11
CA LEU A 293 10.42 -5.90 14.75
C LEU A 293 9.04 -5.87 15.43
N VAL A 294 8.29 -6.97 15.43
CA VAL A 294 6.95 -7.00 16.04
C VAL A 294 6.98 -6.97 17.56
N ASN A 295 8.04 -7.50 18.17
CA ASN A 295 8.24 -7.54 19.62
C ASN A 295 9.63 -6.96 19.94
N PRO A 296 9.85 -5.65 19.77
CA PRO A 296 11.15 -5.04 20.00
C PRO A 296 11.55 -5.17 21.46
N ILE A 297 12.78 -5.65 21.67
CA ILE A 297 13.37 -5.81 23.01
C ILE A 297 13.53 -4.42 23.63
N LYS A 298 13.16 -4.28 24.91
CA LYS A 298 13.46 -3.08 25.69
C LYS A 298 14.75 -3.34 26.46
N ARG A 299 15.84 -2.65 26.12
CA ARG A 299 17.06 -2.62 26.94
C ARG A 299 17.08 -1.29 27.68
N ASP A 300 17.16 -1.33 29.01
CA ASP A 300 17.21 -0.14 29.87
C ASP A 300 16.04 0.85 29.68
N GLY A 301 14.86 0.32 29.33
CA GLY A 301 13.67 1.13 29.05
C GLY A 301 13.66 1.78 27.66
N ILE A 302 14.74 1.69 26.90
CA ILE A 302 14.84 2.18 25.52
C ILE A 302 14.41 1.07 24.56
N GLN A 303 13.42 1.37 23.72
CA GLN A 303 12.93 0.46 22.68
C GLN A 303 13.86 0.52 21.47
N THR A 304 14.32 -0.64 20.97
CA THR A 304 15.26 -0.74 19.84
C THR A 304 14.75 -0.08 18.56
N TYR A 305 13.43 0.07 18.38
CA TYR A 305 12.84 0.63 17.16
C TYR A 305 11.67 1.58 17.46
N VAL A 306 11.65 2.70 16.75
CA VAL A 306 10.56 3.69 16.85
C VAL A 306 9.45 3.35 15.86
N TRP A 307 8.31 2.94 16.40
CA TRP A 307 7.11 2.62 15.62
C TRP A 307 6.31 3.87 15.27
N LYS A 308 5.74 3.93 14.05
CA LYS A 308 4.85 5.04 13.69
C LYS A 308 3.56 4.87 14.49
N PRO A 309 3.20 5.79 15.39
CA PRO A 309 1.89 5.73 16.00
C PRO A 309 0.88 5.86 14.87
N THR A 310 -0.06 4.94 14.82
CA THR A 310 -1.18 5.05 13.90
C THR A 310 -2.09 6.21 14.28
N VAL A 311 -2.98 6.63 13.37
CA VAL A 311 -3.97 7.67 13.65
C VAL A 311 -4.80 7.35 14.91
N GLU A 312 -5.02 6.05 15.17
CA GLU A 312 -5.74 5.54 16.35
C GLU A 312 -4.92 5.64 17.66
N GLU A 313 -3.60 5.72 17.56
CA GLU A 313 -2.66 5.81 18.69
C GLU A 313 -2.27 7.27 19.00
N THR A 314 -2.28 8.16 18.00
CA THR A 314 -1.93 9.58 18.18
C THR A 314 -2.88 10.38 19.07
N SER A 315 -4.11 9.89 19.32
CA SER A 315 -5.08 10.57 20.19
C SER A 315 -4.98 10.20 21.67
N SER A 316 -3.97 9.43 22.07
CA SER A 316 -3.78 9.02 23.45
C SER A 316 -2.36 9.38 23.89
N GLU A 317 -2.24 10.40 24.73
CA GLU A 317 -0.98 10.87 25.32
C GLU A 317 -0.27 9.80 26.18
N THR A 318 -0.92 8.65 26.43
CA THR A 318 -0.46 7.62 27.37
C THR A 318 -0.36 6.20 26.79
N VAL A 319 -0.52 5.97 25.49
CA VAL A 319 -0.32 4.61 24.93
C VAL A 319 1.17 4.33 24.77
N ALA A 320 1.75 3.80 25.84
CA ALA A 320 2.95 2.98 25.77
C ALA A 320 2.76 1.94 24.66
N VAL A 321 3.69 1.95 23.71
CA VAL A 321 3.77 1.09 22.54
C VAL A 321 3.75 -0.37 23.00
N ASP A 322 2.57 -0.97 23.01
CA ASP A 322 2.35 -2.39 23.31
C ASP A 322 2.66 -3.23 22.06
N GLY A 323 3.84 -2.95 21.48
CA GLY A 323 4.60 -3.76 20.51
C GLY A 323 4.03 -3.93 19.11
N LYS A 324 2.72 -4.14 18.93
CA LYS A 324 2.28 -4.83 17.72
C LYS A 324 1.66 -3.88 16.69
N ASN A 325 2.50 -3.16 15.97
CA ASN A 325 2.14 -2.45 14.73
C ASN A 325 1.90 -3.42 13.55
N LEU A 326 1.19 -4.50 13.86
CA LEU A 326 0.96 -5.65 13.01
C LEU A 326 -0.35 -5.45 12.24
N SER A 327 -0.29 -5.59 10.93
CA SER A 327 -1.46 -5.56 10.04
C SER A 327 -1.71 -6.95 9.44
N VAL A 328 -2.92 -7.17 8.89
CA VAL A 328 -3.21 -8.36 8.08
C VAL A 328 -2.20 -8.50 6.94
N THR A 329 -1.78 -7.40 6.31
CA THR A 329 -0.89 -7.43 5.15
C THR A 329 0.54 -7.84 5.47
N VAL A 330 1.01 -7.60 6.70
CA VAL A 330 2.30 -8.10 7.20
C VAL A 330 2.21 -9.61 7.44
N LEU A 331 1.19 -10.06 8.17
CA LEU A 331 0.95 -11.49 8.43
C LEU A 331 0.72 -12.28 7.15
N ASP A 332 0.01 -11.70 6.20
CA ASP A 332 -0.19 -12.23 4.84
C ASP A 332 1.16 -12.52 4.19
N ARG A 333 2.08 -11.54 4.20
CA ARG A 333 3.38 -11.73 3.57
C ARG A 333 4.30 -12.67 4.33
N LEU A 334 4.26 -12.68 5.66
CA LEU A 334 4.98 -13.65 6.47
C LEU A 334 4.48 -15.07 6.16
N LEU A 335 3.17 -15.29 6.19
CA LEU A 335 2.57 -16.59 5.93
C LEU A 335 2.83 -17.05 4.50
N TYR A 336 2.87 -16.14 3.51
CA TYR A 336 3.34 -16.49 2.16
C TYR A 336 4.70 -17.17 2.20
N HIS A 337 5.70 -16.51 2.80
CA HIS A 337 7.08 -16.99 2.81
C HIS A 337 7.27 -18.24 3.70
N VAL A 338 6.63 -18.27 4.88
CA VAL A 338 6.64 -19.44 5.77
C VAL A 338 5.97 -20.64 5.12
N THR A 339 4.83 -20.46 4.44
CA THR A 339 4.15 -21.56 3.75
C THR A 339 4.88 -21.97 2.49
N ARG A 340 5.67 -21.08 1.86
CA ARG A 340 6.53 -21.37 0.72
C ARG A 340 7.77 -22.18 1.16
N GLN A 341 8.62 -21.61 2.02
CA GLN A 341 9.94 -22.17 2.36
C GLN A 341 9.94 -23.04 3.62
N GLY A 342 9.02 -22.80 4.56
CA GLY A 342 9.11 -23.36 5.92
C GLY A 342 8.43 -24.70 6.16
N PRO A 343 8.75 -25.34 7.30
CA PRO A 343 8.09 -26.58 7.70
C PRO A 343 6.63 -26.34 8.11
N SER A 344 5.79 -27.38 8.01
CA SER A 344 4.35 -27.26 8.26
C SER A 344 4.01 -26.76 9.68
N PHE A 345 4.81 -27.13 10.69
CA PHE A 345 4.55 -26.71 12.07
C PHE A 345 4.69 -25.20 12.25
N LEU A 346 5.63 -24.57 11.54
CA LEU A 346 5.88 -23.13 11.64
C LEU A 346 4.73 -22.33 11.00
N ALA A 347 4.21 -22.78 9.86
CA ALA A 347 3.02 -22.18 9.27
C ALA A 347 1.80 -22.28 10.20
N LYS A 348 1.59 -23.46 10.83
CA LYS A 348 0.53 -23.64 11.83
C LYS A 348 0.72 -22.69 13.02
N HIS A 349 1.95 -22.55 13.51
CA HIS A 349 2.30 -21.61 14.58
C HIS A 349 1.90 -20.18 14.20
N TYR A 350 2.26 -19.69 13.02
CA TYR A 350 1.94 -18.31 12.62
C TYR A 350 0.46 -18.10 12.27
N ILE A 351 -0.27 -19.12 11.81
CA ILE A 351 -1.72 -19.08 11.69
C ILE A 351 -2.36 -18.94 13.08
N TYR A 352 -1.91 -19.75 14.04
CA TYR A 352 -2.39 -19.66 15.42
C TYR A 352 -2.03 -18.32 16.06
N TYR A 353 -0.81 -17.82 15.84
CA TYR A 353 -0.38 -16.49 16.27
C TYR A 353 -1.30 -15.40 15.72
N ALA A 354 -1.59 -15.41 14.41
CA ALA A 354 -2.52 -14.47 13.80
C ALA A 354 -3.91 -14.50 14.46
N PHE A 355 -4.40 -15.69 14.83
CA PHE A 355 -5.67 -15.85 15.52
C PHE A 355 -5.64 -15.32 16.95
N ARG A 356 -4.55 -15.60 17.69
CA ARG A 356 -4.34 -15.07 19.03
C ARG A 356 -4.30 -13.55 19.02
N VAL A 357 -3.50 -12.93 18.16
CA VAL A 357 -3.39 -11.46 18.10
C VAL A 357 -4.71 -10.82 17.65
N TYR A 358 -5.45 -11.44 16.72
CA TYR A 358 -6.80 -10.99 16.37
C TYR A 358 -7.73 -10.95 17.59
N ASN A 359 -7.77 -12.03 18.38
CA ASN A 359 -8.61 -12.10 19.58
C ASN A 359 -8.16 -11.09 20.66
N GLU A 360 -6.85 -10.94 20.87
CA GLU A 360 -6.28 -9.92 21.77
C GLU A 360 -6.73 -8.50 21.37
N GLN A 361 -6.56 -8.12 20.09
CA GLN A 361 -6.95 -6.80 19.59
C GLN A 361 -8.46 -6.57 19.70
N ARG A 362 -9.26 -7.59 19.37
CA ARG A 362 -10.71 -7.51 19.48
C ARG A 362 -11.14 -7.26 20.93
N SER A 363 -10.63 -8.02 21.89
CA SER A 363 -10.99 -7.87 23.30
C SER A 363 -10.59 -6.50 23.83
N ARG A 364 -9.38 -6.02 23.51
CA ARG A 364 -8.93 -4.66 23.86
C ARG A 364 -9.83 -3.58 23.25
N ASN A 365 -10.22 -3.73 21.99
CA ASN A 365 -11.10 -2.79 21.31
C ASN A 365 -12.52 -2.83 21.86
N ALA A 366 -13.03 -4.00 22.28
CA ALA A 366 -14.31 -4.12 22.94
C ALA A 366 -14.31 -3.37 24.29
N ILE A 367 -13.28 -3.56 25.12
CA ILE A 367 -13.12 -2.85 26.40
C ILE A 367 -13.05 -1.34 26.18
N PHE A 368 -12.21 -0.88 25.23
CA PHE A 368 -12.10 0.54 24.90
C PHE A 368 -13.44 1.14 24.46
N ARG A 369 -14.20 0.39 23.66
CA ARG A 369 -15.52 0.82 23.16
C ARG A 369 -16.56 0.93 24.27
N GLU A 370 -16.56 0.02 25.24
CA GLU A 370 -17.44 0.14 26.42
C GLU A 370 -17.02 1.32 27.30
N GLN A 371 -15.73 1.47 27.58
CA GLN A 371 -15.20 2.63 28.33
C GLN A 371 -15.53 3.96 27.65
N LEU A 372 -15.49 4.01 26.32
CA LEU A 372 -15.87 5.19 25.55
C LEU A 372 -17.35 5.53 25.70
N LEU A 373 -18.24 4.53 25.77
CA LEU A 373 -19.68 4.75 26.00
C LEU A 373 -19.97 5.20 27.43
N GLU A 374 -19.31 4.58 28.41
CA GLU A 374 -19.47 4.88 29.83
C GLU A 374 -19.03 6.32 30.15
N ASN A 375 -17.90 6.74 29.59
CA ASN A 375 -17.32 8.07 29.81
C ASN A 375 -17.67 9.07 28.69
N ALA A 376 -18.71 8.79 27.89
CA ALA A 376 -19.06 9.58 26.72
C ALA A 376 -19.54 11.00 27.12
N THR A 377 -18.76 11.99 26.71
CA THR A 377 -19.12 13.41 26.65
C THR A 377 -19.02 13.90 25.19
N LEU A 378 -19.54 15.09 24.89
CA LEU A 378 -19.43 15.68 23.56
C LEU A 378 -17.96 15.86 23.15
N ASP A 379 -17.10 16.28 24.08
CA ASP A 379 -15.67 16.47 23.82
C ASP A 379 -14.95 15.14 23.62
N THR A 380 -15.21 14.13 24.46
CA THR A 380 -14.59 12.81 24.25
C THR A 380 -15.00 12.22 22.92
N ILE A 381 -16.25 12.36 22.47
CA ILE A 381 -16.70 11.88 21.15
C ILE A 381 -16.02 12.66 20.01
N ARG A 382 -15.89 13.98 20.16
CA ARG A 382 -15.26 14.84 19.16
C ARG A 382 -13.80 14.48 18.91
N TYR A 383 -13.05 14.15 19.96
CA TYR A 383 -11.60 13.94 19.89
C TYR A 383 -11.16 12.47 19.93
N SER A 384 -12.00 11.56 20.42
CA SER A 384 -11.66 10.14 20.43
C SER A 384 -11.72 9.53 19.03
N HIS A 385 -10.72 8.72 18.69
CA HIS A 385 -10.75 7.89 17.50
C HIS A 385 -11.30 6.51 17.85
N LEU A 386 -12.31 6.07 17.09
CA LEU A 386 -12.82 4.71 17.22
C LEU A 386 -11.73 3.71 16.82
N LYS A 387 -11.44 2.75 17.70
CA LYS A 387 -10.46 1.69 17.44
C LYS A 387 -11.13 0.46 16.82
N ILE A 388 -10.59 0.00 15.69
CA ILE A 388 -11.04 -1.22 15.00
C ILE A 388 -9.91 -2.24 14.94
N PRO A 389 -10.19 -3.55 15.10
CA PRO A 389 -9.12 -4.56 15.00
C PRO A 389 -8.45 -4.48 13.62
N ARG A 390 -7.14 -4.23 13.62
CA ARG A 390 -6.33 -4.12 12.39
C ARG A 390 -6.08 -5.46 11.76
N ILE A 391 -6.06 -6.50 12.59
CA ILE A 391 -5.92 -7.88 12.15
C ILE A 391 -7.31 -8.49 12.07
N PHE A 392 -7.53 -9.30 11.04
CA PHE A 392 -8.65 -10.21 10.91
C PHE A 392 -8.30 -11.27 9.89
N PHE A 393 -8.93 -12.44 9.99
CA PHE A 393 -8.77 -13.49 8.98
C PHE A 393 -9.54 -13.13 7.72
N SER A 394 -8.82 -12.69 6.70
CA SER A 394 -9.37 -12.36 5.40
C SER A 394 -9.29 -13.55 4.45
N ALA A 395 -10.16 -13.57 3.45
CA ALA A 395 -10.05 -14.51 2.33
C ALA A 395 -8.73 -14.34 1.54
N GLN A 396 -8.15 -13.14 1.59
CA GLN A 396 -6.82 -12.88 1.02
C GLN A 396 -5.74 -13.68 1.75
N LEU A 397 -5.78 -13.71 3.09
CA LEU A 397 -4.85 -14.51 3.90
C LEU A 397 -4.87 -15.99 3.49
N LEU A 398 -6.07 -16.54 3.27
CA LEU A 398 -6.21 -17.91 2.79
C LEU A 398 -5.68 -18.10 1.35
N THR A 399 -5.93 -17.12 0.48
CA THR A 399 -5.38 -17.13 -0.89
C THR A 399 -3.86 -17.17 -0.84
N THR A 400 -3.25 -16.42 0.06
CA THR A 400 -1.80 -16.38 0.20
C THR A 400 -1.21 -17.68 0.75
N ILE A 401 -1.87 -18.27 1.76
CA ILE A 401 -1.54 -19.63 2.22
C ILE A 401 -1.64 -20.61 1.04
N ARG A 402 -2.71 -20.53 0.25
CA ARG A 402 -2.90 -21.37 -0.94
C ARG A 402 -1.76 -21.18 -1.96
N VAL A 403 -1.39 -19.95 -2.31
CA VAL A 403 -0.33 -19.70 -3.29
C VAL A 403 1.00 -20.25 -2.79
N GLY A 404 1.38 -19.96 -1.53
CA GLY A 404 2.62 -20.49 -0.95
C GLY A 404 2.67 -22.02 -0.89
N LEU A 405 1.51 -22.68 -0.69
CA LEU A 405 1.37 -24.13 -0.77
C LEU A 405 1.45 -24.71 -2.18
N LEU A 406 0.99 -23.98 -3.19
CA LEU A 406 1.06 -24.43 -4.59
C LEU A 406 2.46 -24.28 -5.17
N ASP A 407 3.23 -23.29 -4.67
CA ASP A 407 4.61 -23.01 -5.10
C ASP A 407 5.62 -24.07 -4.60
N HIS A 408 5.36 -24.78 -3.50
CA HIS A 408 6.26 -25.84 -2.99
C HIS A 408 5.57 -27.18 -2.75
N HIS A 409 6.31 -28.25 -3.09
CA HIS A 409 5.90 -29.64 -3.12
C HIS A 409 5.04 -30.14 -1.93
N TYR A 410 4.25 -31.18 -2.24
CA TYR A 410 3.21 -31.97 -1.55
C TYR A 410 3.25 -32.23 -0.03
N GLN A 411 4.28 -31.77 0.69
CA GLN A 411 4.51 -32.07 2.09
C GLN A 411 3.60 -31.29 3.06
N LYS A 412 2.80 -30.34 2.55
CA LYS A 412 2.11 -29.33 3.37
C LYS A 412 0.57 -29.49 3.45
N VAL A 413 0.03 -30.65 3.07
CA VAL A 413 -1.42 -30.97 3.25
C VAL A 413 -1.88 -30.79 4.71
N GLY A 414 -0.98 -31.02 5.67
CA GLY A 414 -1.27 -30.82 7.08
C GLY A 414 -1.60 -29.37 7.45
N ILE A 415 -1.15 -28.37 6.67
CA ILE A 415 -1.53 -26.97 6.87
C ILE A 415 -2.98 -26.76 6.42
N LEU A 416 -3.38 -27.28 5.26
CA LEU A 416 -4.75 -27.14 4.74
C LEU A 416 -5.78 -27.79 5.68
N ARG A 417 -5.48 -28.99 6.18
CA ARG A 417 -6.33 -29.66 7.17
C ARG A 417 -6.45 -28.83 8.46
N PHE A 418 -5.33 -28.33 8.96
CA PHE A 418 -5.33 -27.46 10.13
C PHE A 418 -6.17 -26.20 9.90
N VAL A 419 -5.98 -25.51 8.77
CA VAL A 419 -6.80 -24.34 8.41
C VAL A 419 -8.29 -24.73 8.35
N GLN A 420 -8.63 -25.83 7.68
CA GLN A 420 -10.00 -26.32 7.58
C GLN A 420 -10.62 -26.61 8.96
N GLU A 421 -9.86 -27.18 9.89
CA GLU A 421 -10.27 -27.42 11.27
C GLU A 421 -10.48 -26.12 12.05
N GLN A 422 -9.62 -25.11 11.85
CA GLN A 422 -9.69 -23.84 12.56
C GLN A 422 -10.75 -22.87 11.99
N LEU A 423 -11.10 -22.99 10.70
CA LEU A 423 -12.01 -22.06 10.01
C LEU A 423 -13.37 -21.88 10.70
N PRO A 424 -14.08 -22.94 11.15
CA PRO A 424 -15.33 -22.78 11.87
C PRO A 424 -15.20 -21.96 13.16
N GLY A 425 -14.07 -22.08 13.88
CA GLY A 425 -13.78 -21.26 15.05
C GLY A 425 -13.58 -19.80 14.69
N ILE A 426 -12.73 -19.53 13.69
CA ILE A 426 -12.45 -18.19 13.18
C ILE A 426 -13.74 -17.49 12.72
N MET A 427 -14.59 -18.20 11.97
CA MET A 427 -15.83 -17.65 11.45
C MET A 427 -16.82 -17.29 12.56
N ARG A 428 -16.99 -18.16 13.56
CA ARG A 428 -17.82 -17.88 14.74
C ARG A 428 -17.34 -16.65 15.49
N GLU A 429 -16.02 -16.49 15.65
CA GLU A 429 -15.46 -15.31 16.31
C GLU A 429 -15.68 -14.02 15.50
N GLN A 430 -15.55 -14.07 14.17
CA GLN A 430 -15.86 -12.93 13.30
C GLN A 430 -17.36 -12.59 13.28
N GLU A 431 -18.24 -13.59 13.35
CA GLU A 431 -19.69 -13.40 13.49
C GLU A 431 -20.04 -12.77 14.84
N ARG A 432 -19.38 -13.20 15.92
CA ARG A 432 -19.52 -12.61 17.25
C ARG A 432 -19.06 -11.14 17.27
N GLU A 433 -17.89 -10.82 16.68
CA GLU A 433 -17.44 -9.42 16.55
C GLU A 433 -18.45 -8.59 15.75
N CYS A 434 -18.98 -9.16 14.66
CA CYS A 434 -19.96 -8.49 13.83
C CYS A 434 -21.28 -8.21 14.57
N ALA A 435 -21.71 -9.10 15.47
CA ALA A 435 -22.88 -8.88 16.32
C ALA A 435 -22.62 -7.81 17.38
N GLU A 436 -21.48 -7.92 18.09
CA GLU A 436 -21.03 -6.94 19.10
C GLU A 436 -20.95 -5.52 18.50
N LEU A 437 -20.38 -5.37 17.30
CA LEU A 437 -20.27 -4.07 16.63
C LEU A 437 -21.62 -3.46 16.28
N ARG A 438 -22.61 -4.28 15.88
CA ARG A 438 -23.96 -3.76 15.58
C ARG A 438 -24.68 -3.31 16.84
N GLU A 439 -24.58 -4.10 17.90
CA GLU A 439 -25.19 -3.75 19.19
C GLU A 439 -24.55 -2.49 19.76
N TRP A 440 -23.21 -2.43 19.77
CA TRP A 440 -22.47 -1.25 20.19
C TRP A 440 -22.83 -0.03 19.34
N SER A 441 -22.95 -0.20 18.02
CA SER A 441 -23.34 0.90 17.12
C SER A 441 -24.71 1.49 17.45
N LYS A 442 -25.67 0.66 17.89
CA LYS A 442 -27.00 1.11 18.33
C LYS A 442 -26.89 1.90 19.62
N ARG A 443 -26.20 1.36 20.63
CA ARG A 443 -25.94 2.04 21.91
C ARG A 443 -25.19 3.36 21.73
N TYR A 444 -24.22 3.40 20.82
CA TYR A 444 -23.49 4.61 20.46
C TYR A 444 -24.40 5.68 19.84
N GLN A 445 -25.29 5.30 18.92
CA GLN A 445 -26.27 6.24 18.34
C GLN A 445 -27.25 6.78 19.39
N GLU A 446 -27.72 5.92 20.31
CA GLU A 446 -28.58 6.33 21.41
C GLU A 446 -27.85 7.31 22.33
N LYS A 447 -26.61 7.01 22.73
CA LYS A 447 -25.80 7.88 23.59
C LYS A 447 -25.46 9.21 22.93
N VAL A 448 -25.12 9.20 21.64
CA VAL A 448 -24.92 10.42 20.85
C VAL A 448 -26.21 11.24 20.81
N SER A 449 -27.36 10.60 20.59
CA SER A 449 -28.65 11.31 20.53
C SER A 449 -28.99 11.97 21.87
N GLU A 450 -28.73 11.27 22.99
CA GLU A 450 -28.85 11.81 24.35
C GLU A 450 -27.95 13.04 24.54
N LEU A 451 -26.66 12.92 24.24
CA LEU A 451 -25.69 14.02 24.39
C LEU A 451 -26.02 15.23 23.51
N MET A 452 -26.42 15.00 22.26
CA MET A 452 -26.80 16.05 21.32
C MET A 452 -28.14 16.73 21.67
N SER A 453 -28.97 16.10 22.50
CA SER A 453 -30.21 16.70 23.02
C SER A 453 -30.02 17.51 24.31
N GLY A 454 -28.85 17.36 24.97
CA GLY A 454 -28.54 18.04 26.23
C GLY A 454 -28.19 19.52 26.07
N ALA A 455 -28.24 20.26 27.18
CA ALA A 455 -27.92 21.70 27.22
C ALA A 455 -26.49 22.01 26.72
N GLN A 456 -25.53 21.11 26.92
CA GLN A 456 -24.16 21.27 26.41
C GLN A 456 -24.11 21.36 24.88
N ALA A 457 -24.97 20.64 24.16
CA ALA A 457 -25.00 20.70 22.70
C ALA A 457 -25.56 22.03 22.19
N GLN A 458 -26.44 22.68 22.96
CA GLN A 458 -26.97 24.01 22.64
C GLN A 458 -25.92 25.12 22.83
N GLN A 459 -24.88 24.86 23.62
CA GLN A 459 -23.78 25.79 23.86
C GLN A 459 -22.63 25.65 22.84
N LEU A 460 -22.66 24.64 21.97
CA LEU A 460 -21.65 24.47 20.93
C LEU A 460 -21.85 25.52 19.83
N ASP A 461 -20.75 26.14 19.40
CA ASP A 461 -20.76 26.94 18.17
C ASP A 461 -21.04 26.05 16.94
N ASP A 462 -21.50 26.68 15.85
CA ASP A 462 -21.85 25.97 14.61
C ASP A 462 -20.68 25.16 14.03
N THR A 463 -19.44 25.61 14.23
CA THR A 463 -18.25 24.95 13.70
C THR A 463 -17.94 23.66 14.47
N ALA A 464 -17.99 23.72 15.79
CA ALA A 464 -17.83 22.61 16.71
C ALA A 464 -18.94 21.59 16.52
N PHE A 465 -20.20 22.04 16.42
CA PHE A 465 -21.34 21.18 16.13
C PHE A 465 -21.15 20.42 14.81
N ASN A 466 -20.83 21.13 13.72
CA ASN A 466 -20.61 20.51 12.41
C ASN A 466 -19.42 19.55 12.40
N THR A 467 -18.35 19.89 13.12
CA THR A 467 -17.18 19.03 13.29
C THR A 467 -17.54 17.74 14.01
N THR A 468 -18.29 17.83 15.11
CA THR A 468 -18.75 16.68 15.90
C THR A 468 -19.69 15.78 15.10
N ILE A 469 -20.66 16.36 14.39
CA ILE A 469 -21.54 15.60 13.49
C ILE A 469 -20.75 14.90 12.39
N SER A 470 -19.81 15.59 11.73
CA SER A 470 -18.95 14.98 10.70
C SER A 470 -18.12 13.83 11.26
N LYS A 471 -17.64 13.96 12.50
CA LYS A 471 -16.90 12.89 13.19
C LYS A 471 -17.78 11.68 13.47
N ILE A 472 -18.97 11.89 14.03
CA ILE A 472 -19.95 10.82 14.28
C ILE A 472 -20.33 10.09 12.99
N GLU A 473 -20.58 10.82 11.90
CA GLU A 473 -20.85 10.23 10.58
C GLU A 473 -19.69 9.33 10.12
N LYS A 474 -18.44 9.79 10.28
CA LYS A 474 -17.24 9.02 9.94
C LYS A 474 -17.11 7.77 10.79
N ASP A 475 -17.35 7.85 12.10
CA ASP A 475 -17.27 6.68 12.99
C ASP A 475 -18.34 5.64 12.65
N MET A 476 -19.57 6.09 12.41
CA MET A 476 -20.67 5.23 11.99
C MET A 476 -20.38 4.54 10.65
N GLN A 477 -19.86 5.29 9.67
CA GLN A 477 -19.44 4.75 8.38
C GLN A 477 -18.35 3.69 8.58
N LEU A 478 -17.36 3.96 9.42
CA LEU A 478 -16.25 3.04 9.70
C LEU A 478 -16.75 1.72 10.32
N ILE A 479 -17.70 1.76 11.25
CA ILE A 479 -18.30 0.57 11.86
C ILE A 479 -19.11 -0.23 10.83
N GLN A 480 -19.88 0.46 10.00
CA GLN A 480 -20.67 -0.15 8.95
C GLN A 480 -19.78 -0.83 7.91
N ASP A 481 -18.69 -0.17 7.50
CA ASP A 481 -17.70 -0.71 6.57
C ASP A 481 -17.02 -1.94 7.17
N ARG A 482 -16.63 -1.90 8.45
CA ARG A 482 -16.07 -3.05 9.16
C ARG A 482 -17.05 -4.22 9.24
N THR A 483 -18.28 -3.97 9.65
CA THR A 483 -19.35 -4.98 9.75
C THR A 483 -19.61 -5.64 8.40
N SER A 484 -19.65 -4.86 7.34
CA SER A 484 -19.84 -5.33 5.96
C SER A 484 -18.63 -6.15 5.49
N THR A 485 -17.43 -5.70 5.81
CA THR A 485 -16.16 -6.38 5.51
C THR A 485 -16.08 -7.75 6.20
N LEU A 486 -16.42 -7.83 7.49
CA LEU A 486 -16.46 -9.10 8.24
C LEU A 486 -17.47 -10.09 7.65
N ARG A 487 -18.69 -9.64 7.33
CA ARG A 487 -19.71 -10.48 6.67
C ARG A 487 -19.23 -11.01 5.32
N LEU A 488 -18.64 -10.13 4.50
CA LEU A 488 -18.13 -10.49 3.19
C LEU A 488 -17.00 -11.52 3.29
N HIS A 489 -16.04 -11.31 4.19
CA HIS A 489 -14.96 -12.26 4.41
C HIS A 489 -15.48 -13.59 4.96
N ASN A 490 -16.39 -13.59 5.93
CA ASN A 490 -17.01 -14.83 6.41
C ASN A 490 -17.69 -15.60 5.28
N ARG A 491 -18.40 -14.92 4.37
CA ARG A 491 -18.97 -15.59 3.18
C ARG A 491 -17.88 -16.21 2.31
N PHE A 492 -16.78 -15.51 2.07
CA PHE A 492 -15.66 -16.05 1.30
C PHE A 492 -14.91 -17.18 2.01
N LEU A 493 -14.76 -17.13 3.34
CA LEU A 493 -14.20 -18.22 4.15
C LEU A 493 -15.09 -19.47 4.07
N ARG A 494 -16.42 -19.28 4.10
CA ARG A 494 -17.40 -20.36 3.90
C ARG A 494 -17.24 -21.02 2.53
N VAL A 495 -17.19 -20.22 1.47
CA VAL A 495 -16.93 -20.71 0.11
C VAL A 495 -15.57 -21.40 0.04
N ALA A 496 -14.56 -20.84 0.70
CA ALA A 496 -13.22 -21.43 0.72
C ALA A 496 -13.18 -22.82 1.34
N ALA A 497 -13.83 -22.97 2.49
CA ALA A 497 -13.93 -24.22 3.22
C ALA A 497 -14.64 -25.31 2.41
N THR A 498 -15.69 -24.97 1.65
CA THR A 498 -16.52 -25.95 0.95
C THR A 498 -16.07 -26.23 -0.48
N THR A 499 -15.41 -25.29 -1.15
CA THR A 499 -15.07 -25.41 -2.58
C THR A 499 -13.58 -25.64 -2.79
N TRP A 500 -12.76 -24.60 -2.67
CA TRP A 500 -11.40 -24.67 -3.16
C TRP A 500 -10.44 -25.38 -2.19
N ILE A 501 -10.64 -25.34 -0.87
CA ILE A 501 -9.75 -26.08 0.06
C ILE A 501 -9.80 -27.58 -0.24
N PRO A 502 -10.99 -28.23 -0.36
CA PRO A 502 -11.08 -29.61 -0.80
C PRO A 502 -10.42 -29.87 -2.16
N GLN A 503 -10.66 -29.00 -3.15
CA GLN A 503 -10.05 -29.12 -4.48
C GLN A 503 -8.53 -29.01 -4.44
N VAL A 504 -7.97 -28.08 -3.68
CA VAL A 504 -6.51 -27.93 -3.53
C VAL A 504 -5.94 -29.13 -2.78
N CYS A 505 -6.61 -29.63 -1.73
CA CYS A 505 -6.22 -30.88 -1.07
C CYS A 505 -6.17 -32.06 -2.04
N GLU A 506 -7.17 -32.19 -2.92
CA GLU A 506 -7.23 -33.23 -3.95
C GLU A 506 -6.13 -33.05 -5.00
N GLN A 507 -5.90 -31.83 -5.50
CA GLN A 507 -4.83 -31.53 -6.45
C GLN A 507 -3.45 -31.85 -5.86
N VAL A 508 -3.20 -31.45 -4.61
CA VAL A 508 -1.95 -31.76 -3.91
C VAL A 508 -1.80 -33.27 -3.70
N ALA A 509 -2.89 -33.98 -3.35
CA ALA A 509 -2.89 -35.43 -3.21
C ALA A 509 -2.64 -36.16 -4.55
N ALA A 510 -3.29 -35.71 -5.63
CA ALA A 510 -3.13 -36.26 -6.98
C ALA A 510 -1.69 -36.10 -7.47
N ARG A 511 -1.14 -34.91 -7.36
CA ARG A 511 0.26 -34.66 -7.72
C ARG A 511 1.25 -35.42 -6.82
N ARG A 512 0.93 -35.67 -5.53
CA ARG A 512 1.73 -36.55 -4.66
C ARG A 512 1.71 -38.00 -5.15
N ARG A 513 0.56 -38.51 -5.59
CA ARG A 513 0.43 -39.84 -6.20
C ARG A 513 1.29 -39.93 -7.47
N GLN A 514 1.24 -38.90 -8.32
CA GLN A 514 2.06 -38.81 -9.53
C GLN A 514 3.56 -38.77 -9.22
N SER A 515 3.99 -37.94 -8.28
CA SER A 515 5.39 -37.86 -7.86
C SER A 515 5.91 -39.19 -7.31
N ARG A 516 5.11 -39.90 -6.49
CA ARG A 516 5.46 -41.25 -6.02
C ARG A 516 5.53 -42.27 -7.14
N ALA A 517 4.64 -42.18 -8.13
CA ALA A 517 4.69 -43.03 -9.31
C ALA A 517 5.97 -42.77 -10.12
N ASN A 518 6.34 -41.50 -10.34
CA ASN A 518 7.58 -41.14 -11.04
C ASN A 518 8.83 -41.62 -10.29
N VAL A 519 8.89 -41.48 -8.97
CA VAL A 519 10.01 -42.00 -8.16
C VAL A 519 10.11 -43.53 -8.26
N ARG A 520 8.98 -44.25 -8.30
CA ARG A 520 8.97 -45.70 -8.53
C ARG A 520 9.51 -46.05 -9.91
N VAL A 521 9.06 -45.34 -10.95
CA VAL A 521 9.55 -45.53 -12.33
C VAL A 521 11.06 -45.25 -12.42
N MET A 522 11.55 -44.18 -11.81
CA MET A 522 12.99 -43.88 -11.76
C MET A 522 13.78 -44.96 -11.01
N ALA A 523 13.30 -45.40 -9.85
CA ALA A 523 13.96 -46.48 -9.09
C ALA A 523 13.94 -47.82 -9.84
N GLU A 524 12.89 -48.11 -10.61
CA GLU A 524 12.83 -49.29 -11.49
C GLU A 524 13.82 -49.17 -12.66
N ALA A 525 13.95 -47.98 -13.26
CA ALA A 525 14.95 -47.71 -14.30
C ALA A 525 16.37 -47.88 -13.76
N GLU A 526 16.70 -47.28 -12.60
CA GLU A 526 17.99 -47.43 -11.93
C GLU A 526 18.31 -48.89 -11.62
N ARG A 527 17.31 -49.68 -11.18
CA ARG A 527 17.47 -51.13 -10.97
C ARG A 527 17.76 -51.88 -12.26
N ARG A 528 17.09 -51.56 -13.37
CA ARG A 528 17.33 -52.17 -14.68
C ARG A 528 18.74 -51.84 -15.18
N ASP A 529 19.16 -50.59 -15.04
CA ASP A 529 20.50 -50.15 -15.44
C ASP A 529 21.58 -50.84 -14.59
N ALA A 530 21.35 -50.98 -13.28
CA ALA A 530 22.26 -51.74 -12.40
C ALA A 530 22.34 -53.23 -12.80
N GLN A 531 21.22 -53.86 -13.15
CA GLN A 531 21.18 -55.24 -13.63
C GLN A 531 21.90 -55.40 -14.98
N LEU A 532 21.70 -54.47 -15.91
CA LEU A 532 22.40 -54.46 -17.20
C LEU A 532 23.91 -54.29 -17.01
N LYS A 533 24.32 -53.40 -16.11
CA LYS A 533 25.73 -53.19 -15.78
C LYS A 533 26.36 -54.45 -15.17
N GLN A 534 25.68 -55.08 -14.21
CA GLN A 534 26.13 -56.34 -13.63
C GLN A 534 26.27 -57.43 -14.69
N LYS A 535 25.28 -57.55 -15.59
CA LYS A 535 25.33 -58.53 -16.68
C LYS A 535 26.50 -58.28 -17.65
N LEU A 536 26.77 -57.01 -18.00
CA LEU A 536 27.91 -56.64 -18.83
C LEU A 536 29.25 -56.96 -18.15
N GLU A 537 29.35 -56.75 -16.83
CA GLU A 537 30.53 -57.14 -16.04
C GLU A 537 30.71 -58.67 -16.06
N GLU A 538 29.65 -59.44 -15.82
CA GLU A 538 29.66 -60.91 -15.92
C GLU A 538 30.09 -61.40 -17.32
N ASP A 539 29.51 -60.85 -18.39
CA ASP A 539 29.85 -61.19 -19.77
C ASP A 539 31.32 -60.84 -20.12
N TYR A 540 31.85 -59.73 -19.60
CA TYR A 540 33.24 -59.32 -19.79
C TYR A 540 34.24 -60.28 -19.12
N PHE A 541 33.94 -60.76 -17.91
CA PHE A 541 34.79 -61.73 -17.20
C PHE A 541 34.78 -63.11 -17.86
N VAL A 542 33.66 -63.54 -18.45
CA VAL A 542 33.60 -64.80 -19.21
C VAL A 542 34.46 -64.73 -20.48
N GLY A 543 34.53 -63.57 -21.15
CA GLY A 543 35.40 -63.36 -22.31
C GLY A 543 36.90 -63.38 -21.98
N ALA A 544 37.30 -62.89 -20.81
CA ALA A 544 38.70 -62.87 -20.37
C ALA A 544 39.23 -64.24 -19.90
N ALA A 545 38.34 -65.18 -19.55
CA ALA A 545 38.68 -66.54 -19.14
C ALA A 545 38.77 -67.54 -20.30
N ALA A 546 38.58 -67.09 -21.55
CA ALA A 546 38.79 -67.94 -22.72
C ALA A 546 40.26 -68.42 -22.74
N PRO A 547 40.53 -69.74 -22.70
CA PRO A 547 41.89 -70.25 -22.69
C PRO A 547 42.59 -69.78 -23.95
N ALA A 548 43.76 -69.13 -23.79
CA ALA A 548 44.63 -68.76 -24.89
C ALA A 548 44.85 -70.00 -25.75
N ALA A 549 44.23 -70.04 -26.92
CA ALA A 549 44.45 -71.10 -27.88
C ALA A 549 45.95 -71.08 -28.21
N THR A 550 46.67 -72.09 -27.74
CA THR A 550 48.05 -72.36 -28.12
C THR A 550 48.08 -72.55 -29.62
N VAL A 551 48.52 -71.51 -30.33
CA VAL A 551 48.83 -71.56 -31.75
C VAL A 551 50.09 -72.40 -31.91
N THR A 552 49.94 -73.60 -32.44
CA THR A 552 51.02 -74.44 -32.99
C THR A 552 51.27 -74.11 -34.44
#